data_AF-A0A8S1L6J0-F1
#
_entry.id   AF-A0A8S1L6J0-F1
#
_cell.length_a   1.000
_cell.length_b   1.000
_cell.length_c   1.000
_cell.angle_alpha   90.00
_cell.angle_beta   90.00
_cell.angle_gamma   90.00
#
_symmetry.space_group_name_H-M   'P 1'
#
loop_
_entity.id
_entity.type
_entity.pdbx_description
1 polymer ?
#
loop_
_entity_poly.entity_id
_entity_poly.type
_entity_poly.pdbx_seq_one_letter_code
_entity_poly.pdbx_strand_id
1 'polypeptide(L)'
;MKTQKTELVLLLVICTINCVNISKQDGVEELKKTSWGKIAWNLSQLAFSGDSALKELADVLTSVTEQVKDLRHDHEFTSDKAINVYVSKNEKLDLGIDETVTFIARNTDYLDSQMHDYIVSINKRLENLDQNVKENRKQLEYLTFTRQKENEKFLDTLLQYEHMVAQVDMCIALLQGIFANEQFIQVDRVKIITRKIFAATMLIGGIDMKELLETTESAQYTDTRVQKYILEAFNNLRKQFIDHKNSDIAYDAEQQKEYEDQKHQLDGELLIFKKDIAELIYNLSVAEEKIRQIKDDIESNRKDQEFYQKEKEFINNGRQIEEKWKSKLIQEYNNQLLSIEKAMNLISQPDFWARNDQIKLNY
;
A
#
# COMPACT_ATOMS: atom_id res chain seq x y z
N MET A 1 -22.35 49.03 -58.20
CA MET A 1 -22.57 48.99 -56.73
C MET A 1 -23.57 50.01 -56.17
N LYS A 2 -24.29 50.80 -56.98
CA LYS A 2 -25.42 51.64 -56.50
C LYS A 2 -26.79 51.16 -56.99
N THR A 3 -26.85 50.39 -58.07
CA THR A 3 -28.07 49.85 -58.68
C THR A 3 -28.63 48.60 -57.98
N GLN A 4 -27.79 47.73 -57.39
CA GLN A 4 -28.22 46.52 -56.68
C GLN A 4 -28.88 46.76 -55.30
N LYS A 5 -28.69 47.94 -54.67
CA LYS A 5 -29.35 48.28 -53.39
C LYS A 5 -30.75 48.88 -53.62
N THR A 6 -30.92 49.64 -54.70
CA THR A 6 -32.24 50.06 -55.19
C THR A 6 -33.04 48.87 -55.68
N GLU A 7 -32.42 47.86 -56.27
CA GLU A 7 -33.07 46.61 -56.70
C GLU A 7 -33.58 45.75 -55.53
N LEU A 8 -32.92 45.72 -54.35
CA LEU A 8 -33.38 44.94 -53.18
C LEU A 8 -34.49 45.67 -52.39
N VAL A 9 -34.45 47.00 -52.40
CA VAL A 9 -35.56 47.85 -51.91
C VAL A 9 -36.75 47.77 -52.89
N LEU A 10 -36.52 47.75 -54.22
CA LEU A 10 -37.55 47.44 -55.21
C LEU A 10 -38.07 46.00 -55.09
N LEU A 11 -37.24 45.02 -54.72
CA LEU A 11 -37.66 43.61 -54.58
C LEU A 11 -38.56 43.40 -53.35
N LEU A 12 -38.27 44.09 -52.24
CA LEU A 12 -39.18 44.13 -51.08
C LEU A 12 -40.46 44.91 -51.37
N VAL A 13 -40.39 45.94 -52.24
CA VAL A 13 -41.56 46.68 -52.75
C VAL A 13 -42.40 45.86 -53.76
N ILE A 14 -41.78 45.00 -54.59
CA ILE A 14 -42.47 44.10 -55.54
C ILE A 14 -43.07 42.88 -54.82
N CYS A 15 -42.40 42.34 -53.78
CA CYS A 15 -42.97 41.27 -52.95
C CYS A 15 -44.15 41.73 -52.09
N THR A 16 -44.25 43.03 -51.78
CA THR A 16 -45.41 43.61 -51.08
C THR A 16 -46.57 43.95 -52.02
N ILE A 17 -46.35 44.10 -53.34
CA ILE A 17 -47.42 44.33 -54.34
C ILE A 17 -48.09 43.01 -54.78
N ASN A 18 -47.39 41.86 -54.81
CA ASN A 18 -47.94 40.58 -55.28
C ASN A 18 -48.59 39.68 -54.22
N CYS A 19 -48.65 40.08 -52.95
CA CYS A 19 -49.46 39.38 -51.93
C CYS A 19 -50.71 40.18 -51.51
N VAL A 20 -51.14 41.14 -52.35
CA VAL A 20 -52.53 41.61 -52.33
C VAL A 20 -53.41 40.54 -52.96
N ASN A 21 -53.79 39.57 -52.13
CA ASN A 21 -55.14 39.03 -52.13
C ASN A 21 -55.56 38.83 -50.67
N ILE A 22 -55.56 39.94 -49.92
CA ILE A 22 -56.20 40.02 -48.61
C ILE A 22 -57.26 41.12 -48.71
N SER A 23 -58.31 40.81 -49.46
CA SER A 23 -59.62 41.41 -49.25
C SER A 23 -60.19 40.80 -47.96
N LYS A 24 -59.75 41.30 -46.78
CA LYS A 24 -60.37 41.05 -45.46
C LYS A 24 -59.79 42.04 -44.44
N GLN A 25 -60.64 42.87 -43.85
CA GLN A 25 -60.28 43.88 -42.84
C GLN A 25 -59.59 43.29 -41.59
N ASP A 26 -59.75 42.00 -41.31
CA ASP A 26 -59.22 41.35 -40.09
C ASP A 26 -57.67 41.20 -40.09
N GLY A 27 -57.04 40.98 -41.24
CA GLY A 27 -55.57 40.80 -41.31
C GLY A 27 -54.77 42.11 -41.12
N VAL A 28 -55.41 43.25 -41.41
CA VAL A 28 -54.81 44.58 -41.25
C VAL A 28 -54.71 44.98 -39.78
N GLU A 29 -55.71 44.62 -38.96
CA GLU A 29 -55.65 44.86 -37.51
C GLU A 29 -54.61 43.99 -36.80
N GLU A 30 -54.38 42.76 -37.27
CA GLU A 30 -53.31 41.91 -36.74
C GLU A 30 -51.92 42.38 -37.16
N LEU A 31 -51.74 42.83 -38.41
CA LEU A 31 -50.50 43.46 -38.86
C LEU A 31 -50.16 44.71 -38.03
N LYS A 32 -51.17 45.53 -37.71
CA LYS A 32 -51.02 46.70 -36.83
C LYS A 32 -50.66 46.36 -35.37
N LYS A 33 -50.75 45.10 -34.93
CA LYS A 33 -50.34 44.71 -33.56
C LYS A 33 -48.84 44.48 -33.43
N THR A 34 -48.15 44.09 -34.51
CA THR A 34 -46.71 43.82 -34.49
C THR A 34 -45.93 45.02 -34.97
N SER A 35 -44.76 45.28 -34.39
CA SER A 35 -43.96 46.46 -34.72
C SER A 35 -43.47 46.46 -36.18
N TRP A 36 -43.15 45.28 -36.74
CA TRP A 36 -42.84 45.11 -38.16
C TRP A 36 -44.06 45.27 -39.07
N GLY A 37 -45.22 44.79 -38.65
CA GLY A 37 -46.47 44.98 -39.39
C GLY A 37 -46.94 46.44 -39.38
N LYS A 38 -46.69 47.19 -38.30
CA LYS A 38 -46.86 48.66 -38.26
C LYS A 38 -45.90 49.39 -39.20
N ILE A 39 -44.62 48.98 -39.28
CA ILE A 39 -43.67 49.54 -40.26
C ILE A 39 -44.18 49.29 -41.69
N ALA A 40 -44.53 48.04 -42.02
CA ALA A 40 -45.04 47.68 -43.35
C ALA A 40 -46.33 48.42 -43.69
N TRP A 41 -47.25 48.55 -42.72
CA TRP A 41 -48.48 49.32 -42.85
C TRP A 41 -48.21 50.81 -43.06
N ASN A 42 -47.38 51.44 -42.23
CA ASN A 42 -47.07 52.86 -42.33
C ASN A 42 -46.29 53.19 -43.62
N LEU A 43 -45.43 52.29 -44.09
CA LEU A 43 -44.79 52.38 -45.42
C LEU A 43 -45.82 52.28 -46.54
N SER A 44 -46.81 51.39 -46.42
CA SER A 44 -47.90 51.31 -47.40
C SER A 44 -48.78 52.56 -47.38
N GLN A 45 -49.04 53.17 -46.22
CA GLN A 45 -49.77 54.44 -46.13
C GLN A 45 -48.97 55.63 -46.65
N LEU A 46 -47.65 55.61 -46.51
CA LEU A 46 -46.75 56.59 -47.08
C LEU A 46 -46.83 56.67 -48.61
N ALA A 47 -47.11 55.54 -49.26
CA ALA A 47 -47.36 55.50 -50.70
C ALA A 47 -48.71 56.10 -51.11
N PHE A 48 -49.65 56.32 -50.16
CA PHE A 48 -51.03 56.72 -50.44
C PHE A 48 -51.53 58.00 -49.71
N SER A 49 -50.88 58.50 -48.66
CA SER A 49 -51.31 59.72 -47.94
C SER A 49 -50.18 60.43 -47.16
N GLY A 50 -50.19 61.77 -47.21
CA GLY A 50 -49.12 62.67 -46.74
C GLY A 50 -48.97 62.87 -45.22
N ASP A 51 -47.84 63.50 -44.86
CA ASP A 51 -47.31 64.01 -43.57
C ASP A 51 -47.62 63.31 -42.24
N SER A 52 -48.85 62.90 -41.95
CA SER A 52 -49.18 62.19 -40.69
C SER A 52 -48.58 60.78 -40.66
N ALA A 53 -48.61 60.06 -41.78
CA ALA A 53 -48.04 58.72 -41.91
C ALA A 53 -46.52 58.69 -41.70
N LEU A 54 -45.82 59.79 -41.99
CA LEU A 54 -44.37 59.92 -41.79
C LEU A 54 -43.97 60.11 -40.34
N LYS A 55 -44.72 60.94 -39.61
CA LYS A 55 -44.53 61.12 -38.17
C LYS A 55 -44.83 59.83 -37.41
N GLU A 56 -45.91 59.15 -37.77
CA GLU A 56 -46.25 57.84 -37.22
C GLU A 56 -45.21 56.76 -37.57
N LEU A 57 -44.60 56.80 -38.76
CA LEU A 57 -43.48 55.91 -39.12
C LEU A 57 -42.24 56.20 -38.27
N ALA A 58 -41.91 57.46 -37.99
CA ALA A 58 -40.79 57.83 -37.13
C ALA A 58 -41.01 57.37 -35.67
N ASP A 59 -42.22 57.53 -35.14
CA ASP A 59 -42.60 57.05 -33.81
C ASP A 59 -42.55 55.51 -33.72
N VAL A 60 -43.02 54.82 -34.77
CA VAL A 60 -42.93 53.35 -34.86
C VAL A 60 -41.48 52.87 -34.97
N LEU A 61 -40.63 53.53 -35.77
CA LEU A 61 -39.20 53.17 -35.86
C LEU A 61 -38.46 53.42 -34.53
N THR A 62 -38.84 54.45 -33.78
CA THR A 62 -38.31 54.69 -32.42
C THR A 62 -38.75 53.58 -31.46
N SER A 63 -40.02 53.19 -31.50
CA SER A 63 -40.54 52.06 -30.70
C SER A 63 -39.89 50.73 -31.06
N VAL A 64 -39.64 50.47 -32.36
CA VAL A 64 -38.95 49.27 -32.83
C VAL A 64 -37.48 49.30 -32.41
N THR A 65 -36.82 50.46 -32.45
CA THR A 65 -35.45 50.61 -31.97
C THR A 65 -35.33 50.21 -30.50
N GLU A 66 -36.25 50.68 -29.67
CA GLU A 66 -36.24 50.35 -28.24
C GLU A 66 -36.53 48.87 -28.00
N GLN A 67 -37.52 48.30 -28.69
CA GLN A 67 -37.79 46.85 -28.61
C GLN A 67 -36.60 45.99 -29.08
N VAL A 68 -35.88 46.40 -30.12
CA VAL A 68 -34.70 45.67 -30.59
C VAL A 68 -33.53 45.80 -29.59
N LYS A 69 -33.40 46.94 -28.90
CA LYS A 69 -32.43 47.10 -27.80
C LYS A 69 -32.80 46.23 -26.60
N ASP A 70 -34.08 46.20 -26.21
CA ASP A 70 -34.57 45.38 -25.11
C ASP A 70 -34.37 43.89 -25.40
N LEU A 71 -34.77 43.43 -26.59
CA LEU A 71 -34.54 42.05 -27.03
C LEU A 71 -33.05 41.69 -27.06
N ARG A 72 -32.20 42.60 -27.57
CA ARG A 72 -30.75 42.40 -27.55
C ARG A 72 -30.25 42.22 -26.10
N HIS A 73 -30.70 43.08 -25.19
CA HIS A 73 -30.30 43.02 -23.78
C HIS A 73 -30.76 41.71 -23.10
N ASP A 74 -32.02 41.31 -23.31
CA ASP A 74 -32.59 40.09 -22.74
C ASP A 74 -31.86 38.83 -23.24
N HIS A 75 -31.56 38.77 -24.53
CA HIS A 75 -30.80 37.65 -25.09
C HIS A 75 -29.33 37.65 -24.63
N GLU A 76 -28.68 38.81 -24.56
CA GLU A 76 -27.33 38.94 -24.03
C GLU A 76 -27.25 38.45 -22.57
N PHE A 77 -28.20 38.88 -21.73
CA PHE A 77 -28.32 38.42 -20.35
C PHE A 77 -28.57 36.91 -20.24
N THR A 78 -29.44 36.37 -21.10
CA THR A 78 -29.74 34.92 -21.12
C THR A 78 -28.51 34.10 -21.51
N SER A 79 -27.76 34.51 -22.54
CA SER A 79 -26.52 33.85 -22.93
C SER A 79 -25.43 33.99 -21.87
N ASP A 80 -25.31 35.14 -21.19
CA ASP A 80 -24.37 35.30 -20.07
C ASP A 80 -24.69 34.36 -18.91
N LYS A 81 -25.98 34.21 -18.58
CA LYS A 81 -26.42 33.22 -17.59
C LYS A 81 -26.05 31.79 -18.02
N ALA A 82 -26.24 31.44 -19.28
CA ALA A 82 -25.88 30.12 -19.81
C ALA A 82 -24.36 29.89 -19.75
N ILE A 83 -23.54 30.86 -20.16
CA ILE A 83 -22.07 30.81 -20.09
C ILE A 83 -21.60 30.63 -18.64
N ASN A 84 -22.19 31.37 -17.69
CA ASN A 84 -21.85 31.25 -16.27
C ASN A 84 -22.12 29.84 -15.70
N VAL A 85 -23.13 29.12 -16.21
CA VAL A 85 -23.35 27.71 -15.83
C VAL A 85 -22.19 26.83 -16.27
N TYR A 86 -21.64 27.02 -17.47
CA TYR A 86 -20.47 26.28 -17.94
C TYR A 86 -19.22 26.63 -17.12
N VAL A 87 -19.01 27.92 -16.79
CA VAL A 87 -17.89 28.36 -15.94
C VAL A 87 -17.95 27.70 -14.57
N SER A 88 -19.09 27.73 -13.89
CA SER A 88 -19.25 27.10 -12.58
C SER A 88 -19.07 25.58 -12.62
N LYS A 89 -19.52 24.91 -13.70
CA LYS A 89 -19.27 23.47 -13.89
C LYS A 89 -17.78 23.17 -14.08
N ASN A 90 -17.07 23.97 -14.86
CA ASN A 90 -15.63 23.82 -15.04
C ASN A 90 -14.87 23.97 -13.73
N GLU A 91 -15.21 24.97 -12.90
CA GLU A 91 -14.58 25.16 -11.59
C GLU A 91 -14.77 23.94 -10.69
N LYS A 92 -15.96 23.32 -10.70
CA LYS A 92 -16.21 22.07 -9.95
C LYS A 92 -15.39 20.90 -10.46
N LEU A 93 -15.26 20.76 -11.78
CA LEU A 93 -14.44 19.71 -12.39
C LEU A 93 -12.95 19.92 -12.09
N ASP A 94 -12.49 21.17 -12.05
CA ASP A 94 -11.11 21.51 -11.68
C ASP A 94 -10.79 21.11 -10.25
N LEU A 95 -11.70 21.40 -9.32
CA LEU A 95 -11.58 20.93 -7.94
C LEU A 95 -11.51 19.39 -7.87
N GLY A 96 -12.38 18.69 -8.60
CA GLY A 96 -12.35 17.21 -8.63
C GLY A 96 -11.06 16.64 -9.23
N ILE A 97 -10.50 17.28 -10.25
CA ILE A 97 -9.20 16.91 -10.83
C ILE A 97 -8.08 17.14 -9.83
N ASP A 98 -8.04 18.30 -9.16
CA ASP A 98 -6.98 18.62 -8.20
C ASP A 98 -7.03 17.71 -6.96
N GLU A 99 -8.23 17.37 -6.49
CA GLU A 99 -8.45 16.42 -5.39
C GLU A 99 -7.94 15.02 -5.75
N THR A 100 -8.30 14.50 -6.93
CA THR A 100 -7.86 13.17 -7.40
C THR A 100 -6.34 13.14 -7.65
N VAL A 101 -5.75 14.17 -8.26
CA VAL A 101 -4.29 14.31 -8.42
C VAL A 101 -3.58 14.28 -7.08
N THR A 102 -4.07 15.06 -6.12
CA THR A 102 -3.49 15.14 -4.77
C THR A 102 -3.61 13.80 -4.05
N PHE A 103 -4.75 13.13 -4.17
CA PHE A 103 -4.99 11.81 -3.59
C PHE A 103 -4.02 10.77 -4.17
N ILE A 104 -3.88 10.71 -5.49
CA ILE A 104 -2.98 9.77 -6.18
C ILE A 104 -1.54 10.02 -5.76
N ALA A 105 -1.07 11.27 -5.76
CA ALA A 105 0.30 11.61 -5.39
C ALA A 105 0.60 11.18 -3.94
N ARG A 106 -0.23 11.59 -2.98
CA ARG A 106 -0.05 11.25 -1.55
C ARG A 106 -0.03 9.75 -1.29
N ASN A 107 -0.95 9.01 -1.92
CA ASN A 107 -1.01 7.56 -1.73
C ASN A 107 0.14 6.83 -2.43
N THR A 108 0.60 7.33 -3.57
CA THR A 108 1.80 6.80 -4.25
C THR A 108 3.03 7.00 -3.36
N ASP A 109 3.22 8.20 -2.81
CA ASP A 109 4.33 8.49 -1.89
C ASP A 109 4.26 7.62 -0.61
N TYR A 110 3.05 7.40 -0.07
CA TYR A 110 2.84 6.51 1.07
C TYR A 110 3.22 5.05 0.75
N LEU A 111 2.87 4.55 -0.43
CA LEU A 111 3.25 3.21 -0.87
C LEU A 111 4.77 3.09 -1.03
N ASP A 112 5.38 4.04 -1.74
CA ASP A 112 6.79 3.98 -2.12
C ASP A 112 7.73 4.23 -0.95
N SER A 113 7.37 5.12 -0.03
CA SER A 113 8.22 5.45 1.11
C SER A 113 7.85 4.60 2.33
N GLN A 114 6.60 4.64 2.78
CA GLN A 114 6.26 4.07 4.09
C GLN A 114 6.00 2.56 4.03
N MET A 115 5.19 2.11 3.06
CA MET A 115 4.84 0.68 2.98
C MET A 115 5.99 -0.16 2.45
N HIS A 116 6.75 0.34 1.48
CA HIS A 116 7.95 -0.36 0.99
C HIS A 116 9.00 -0.55 2.09
N ASP A 117 9.39 0.54 2.78
CA ASP A 117 10.39 0.47 3.85
C ASP A 117 9.92 -0.44 5.00
N TYR A 118 8.63 -0.41 5.33
CA TYR A 118 8.05 -1.30 6.34
C TYR A 118 8.17 -2.78 5.95
N ILE A 119 7.87 -3.14 4.70
CA ILE A 119 8.03 -4.52 4.20
C ILE A 119 9.50 -4.94 4.22
N VAL A 120 10.41 -4.09 3.76
CA VAL A 120 11.84 -4.36 3.77
C VAL A 120 12.33 -4.62 5.21
N SER A 121 11.87 -3.82 6.17
CA SER A 121 12.17 -3.99 7.59
C SER A 121 11.65 -5.32 8.15
N ILE A 122 10.41 -5.70 7.82
CA ILE A 122 9.84 -6.99 8.23
C ILE A 122 10.68 -8.14 7.66
N ASN A 123 10.99 -8.12 6.37
CA ASN A 123 11.75 -9.18 5.71
C ASN A 123 13.14 -9.35 6.33
N LYS A 124 13.85 -8.24 6.60
CA LYS A 124 15.14 -8.28 7.29
C LYS A 124 15.04 -8.88 8.70
N ARG A 125 13.96 -8.58 9.44
CA ARG A 125 13.73 -9.18 10.76
C ARG A 125 13.43 -10.68 10.65
N LEU A 126 12.67 -11.10 9.65
CA LEU A 126 12.39 -12.52 9.37
C LEU A 126 13.68 -13.28 9.02
N GLU A 127 14.56 -12.71 8.20
CA GLU A 127 15.87 -13.31 7.87
C GLU A 127 16.74 -13.51 9.12
N ASN A 128 16.81 -12.48 9.99
CA ASN A 128 17.54 -12.60 11.25
C ASN A 128 16.94 -13.67 12.17
N LEU A 129 15.61 -13.77 12.26
CA LEU A 129 14.95 -14.80 13.06
C LEU A 129 15.19 -16.21 12.50
N ASP A 130 15.17 -16.39 11.19
CA ASP A 130 15.51 -17.66 10.55
C ASP A 130 16.97 -18.08 10.84
N GLN A 131 17.90 -17.11 10.84
CA GLN A 131 19.27 -17.36 11.27
C GLN A 131 19.34 -17.78 12.75
N ASN A 132 18.65 -17.07 13.65
CA ASN A 132 18.61 -17.40 15.07
C ASN A 132 18.02 -18.80 15.32
N VAL A 133 16.97 -19.19 14.58
CA VAL A 133 16.39 -20.55 14.64
C VAL A 133 17.43 -21.60 14.23
N LYS A 134 18.16 -21.36 13.14
CA LYS A 134 19.22 -22.26 12.67
C LYS A 134 20.37 -22.38 13.67
N GLU A 135 20.80 -21.27 14.25
CA GLU A 135 21.86 -21.25 15.25
C GLU A 135 21.45 -21.98 16.54
N ASN A 136 20.25 -21.72 17.05
CA ASN A 136 19.69 -22.42 18.20
C ASN A 136 19.60 -23.94 17.95
N ARG A 137 19.18 -24.37 16.75
CA ARG A 137 19.16 -25.80 16.39
C ARG A 137 20.54 -26.42 16.32
N LYS A 138 21.53 -25.73 15.73
CA LYS A 138 22.92 -26.20 15.71
C LYS A 138 23.50 -26.32 17.12
N GLN A 139 23.18 -25.38 18.01
CA GLN A 139 23.62 -25.43 19.40
C GLN A 139 23.02 -26.64 20.12
N LEU A 140 21.72 -26.90 19.93
CA LEU A 140 21.08 -28.09 20.50
C LEU A 140 21.69 -29.39 19.97
N GLU A 141 21.92 -29.50 18.65
CA GLU A 141 22.58 -30.66 18.05
C GLU A 141 23.98 -30.90 18.62
N TYR A 142 24.78 -29.84 18.74
CA TYR A 142 26.12 -29.90 19.34
C TYR A 142 26.07 -30.33 20.82
N LEU A 143 25.13 -29.77 21.58
CA LEU A 143 24.93 -30.09 22.99
C LEU A 143 24.53 -31.56 23.17
N THR A 144 23.56 -32.05 22.39
CA THR A 144 23.14 -33.45 22.42
C THR A 144 24.27 -34.40 22.03
N PHE A 145 25.03 -34.08 20.98
CA PHE A 145 26.18 -34.89 20.57
C PHE A 145 27.26 -34.96 21.65
N THR A 146 27.59 -33.81 22.25
CA THR A 146 28.58 -33.73 23.32
C THR A 146 28.16 -34.57 24.52
N ARG A 147 26.90 -34.45 24.94
CA ARG A 147 26.36 -35.22 26.06
C ARG A 147 26.34 -36.72 25.78
N GLN A 148 26.01 -37.14 24.56
CA GLN A 148 26.07 -38.56 24.16
C GLN A 148 27.48 -39.11 24.32
N LYS A 149 28.49 -38.39 23.82
CA LYS A 149 29.90 -38.79 23.92
C LYS A 149 30.41 -38.83 25.36
N GLU A 150 29.98 -37.90 26.21
CA GLU A 150 30.31 -37.90 27.64
C GLU A 150 29.68 -39.09 28.36
N ASN A 151 28.40 -39.37 28.09
CA ASN A 151 27.69 -40.51 28.67
C ASN A 151 28.30 -41.86 28.23
N GLU A 152 28.70 -42.02 26.96
CA GLU A 152 29.41 -43.21 26.50
C GLU A 152 30.71 -43.46 27.30
N LYS A 153 31.53 -42.42 27.48
CA LYS A 153 32.75 -42.50 28.29
C LYS A 153 32.47 -42.82 29.76
N PHE A 154 31.41 -42.23 30.30
CA PHE A 154 30.98 -42.49 31.67
C PHE A 154 30.59 -43.97 31.86
N LEU A 155 29.78 -44.52 30.94
CA LEU A 155 29.39 -45.93 30.97
C LEU A 155 30.59 -46.88 30.86
N ASP A 156 31.55 -46.58 29.99
CA ASP A 156 32.80 -47.34 29.88
C ASP A 156 33.61 -47.30 31.20
N THR A 157 33.69 -46.12 31.83
CA THR A 157 34.37 -45.94 33.12
C THR A 157 33.67 -46.72 34.23
N LEU A 158 32.33 -46.73 34.23
CA LEU A 158 31.52 -47.46 35.22
C LEU A 158 31.74 -48.97 35.13
N LEU A 159 31.80 -49.52 33.92
CA LEU A 159 32.15 -50.93 33.67
C LEU A 159 33.58 -51.25 34.15
N GLN A 160 34.53 -50.34 33.96
CA GLN A 160 35.90 -50.50 34.46
C GLN A 160 35.93 -50.57 35.99
N TYR A 161 35.21 -49.69 36.69
CA TYR A 161 35.10 -49.77 38.17
C TYR A 161 34.52 -51.11 38.62
N GLU A 162 33.46 -51.61 37.98
CA GLU A 162 32.86 -52.90 38.34
C GLU A 162 33.81 -54.07 38.13
N HIS A 163 34.55 -54.08 37.02
CA HIS A 163 35.59 -55.06 36.79
C HIS A 163 36.70 -54.98 37.85
N MET A 164 37.14 -53.77 38.23
CA MET A 164 38.18 -53.60 39.25
C MET A 164 37.73 -54.05 40.64
N VAL A 165 36.51 -53.71 41.06
CA VAL A 165 35.95 -54.20 42.33
C VAL A 165 35.90 -55.73 42.34
N ALA A 166 35.50 -56.38 41.24
CA ALA A 166 35.50 -57.83 41.13
C ALA A 166 36.91 -58.45 41.22
N GLN A 167 37.92 -57.82 40.60
CA GLN A 167 39.32 -58.28 40.71
C GLN A 167 39.86 -58.11 42.14
N VAL A 168 39.51 -57.01 42.82
CA VAL A 168 39.87 -56.80 44.23
C VAL A 168 39.19 -57.82 45.13
N ASP A 169 37.91 -58.11 44.92
CA ASP A 169 37.16 -59.13 45.67
C ASP A 169 37.76 -60.53 45.45
N MET A 170 38.22 -60.83 44.24
CA MET A 170 38.94 -62.07 43.94
C MET A 170 40.29 -62.14 44.69
N CYS A 171 41.06 -61.05 44.75
CA CYS A 171 42.28 -60.98 45.56
C CYS A 171 41.99 -61.20 47.04
N ILE A 172 40.95 -60.56 47.58
CA ILE A 172 40.52 -60.73 48.98
C ILE A 172 40.17 -62.19 49.27
N ALA A 173 39.39 -62.83 48.40
CA ALA A 173 39.01 -64.24 48.55
C ALA A 173 40.22 -65.20 48.47
N LEU A 174 41.14 -64.96 47.54
CA LEU A 174 42.38 -65.74 47.43
C LEU A 174 43.28 -65.57 48.66
N LEU A 175 43.42 -64.34 49.16
CA LEU A 175 44.17 -64.06 50.39
C LEU A 175 43.57 -64.79 51.59
N GLN A 176 42.23 -64.75 51.76
CA GLN A 176 41.54 -65.50 52.81
C GLN A 176 41.76 -67.02 52.69
N GLY A 177 41.81 -67.56 51.46
CA GLY A 177 42.15 -68.96 51.19
C GLY A 177 43.59 -69.32 51.58
N ILE A 178 44.57 -68.47 51.22
CA ILE A 178 45.98 -68.63 51.60
C ILE A 178 46.15 -68.63 53.12
N PHE A 179 45.42 -67.77 53.82
CA PHE A 179 45.52 -67.66 55.28
C PHE A 179 44.92 -68.86 56.01
N ALA A 180 43.94 -69.54 55.40
CA ALA A 180 43.34 -70.76 55.94
C ALA A 180 44.18 -72.01 55.66
N ASN A 181 44.86 -72.07 54.50
CA ASN A 181 45.83 -73.10 54.14
C ASN A 181 46.82 -72.53 53.12
N GLU A 182 48.11 -72.56 53.44
CA GLU A 182 49.13 -71.95 52.60
C GLU A 182 49.34 -72.76 51.30
N GLN A 183 48.89 -72.22 50.17
CA GLN A 183 49.04 -72.83 48.85
C GLN A 183 49.82 -71.89 47.92
N PHE A 184 51.02 -72.30 47.51
CA PHE A 184 51.91 -71.51 46.64
C PHE A 184 51.25 -70.99 45.35
N ILE A 185 50.40 -71.82 44.71
CA ILE A 185 49.66 -71.45 43.49
C ILE A 185 48.73 -70.25 43.71
N GLN A 186 48.19 -70.07 44.92
CA GLN A 186 47.30 -68.97 45.22
C GLN A 186 48.07 -67.65 45.41
N VAL A 187 49.30 -67.69 45.94
CA VAL A 187 50.18 -66.52 46.09
C VAL A 187 50.54 -65.92 44.73
N ASP A 188 50.93 -66.75 43.76
CA ASP A 188 51.25 -66.30 42.40
C ASP A 188 50.04 -65.67 41.71
N ARG A 189 48.84 -66.21 41.93
CA ARG A 189 47.60 -65.63 41.40
C ARG A 189 47.31 -64.25 41.98
N VAL A 190 47.50 -64.06 43.29
CA VAL A 190 47.33 -62.75 43.93
C VAL A 190 48.29 -61.73 43.28
N LYS A 191 49.59 -62.04 43.14
CA LYS A 191 50.56 -61.14 42.51
C LYS A 191 50.19 -60.76 41.06
N ILE A 192 49.74 -61.74 40.26
CA ILE A 192 49.31 -61.50 38.88
C ILE A 192 48.09 -60.57 38.83
N ILE A 193 47.10 -60.79 39.70
CA ILE A 193 45.89 -59.96 39.74
C ILE A 193 46.22 -58.56 40.27
N THR A 194 47.09 -58.41 41.29
CA THR A 194 47.54 -57.08 41.77
C THR A 194 48.18 -56.26 40.65
N ARG A 195 49.04 -56.87 39.82
CA ARG A 195 49.64 -56.19 38.66
C ARG A 195 48.59 -55.74 37.63
N LYS A 196 47.55 -56.56 37.41
CA LYS A 196 46.43 -56.19 36.53
C LYS A 196 45.63 -55.02 37.09
N ILE A 197 45.35 -55.03 38.41
CA ILE A 197 44.66 -53.92 39.07
C ILE A 197 45.52 -52.66 38.99
N PHE A 198 46.83 -52.76 39.23
CA PHE A 198 47.77 -51.63 39.12
C PHE A 198 47.79 -51.01 37.71
N ALA A 199 47.84 -51.84 36.67
CA ALA A 199 47.78 -51.35 35.29
C ALA A 199 46.45 -50.61 34.99
N ALA A 200 45.34 -51.06 35.57
CA ALA A 200 44.04 -50.43 35.41
C ALA A 200 43.88 -49.15 36.25
N THR A 201 44.45 -49.08 37.46
CA THR A 201 44.42 -47.86 38.30
C THR A 201 45.22 -46.74 37.66
N MET A 202 46.26 -47.06 36.88
CA MET A 202 46.98 -46.09 36.05
C MET A 202 46.12 -45.50 34.92
N LEU A 203 45.09 -46.21 34.45
CA LEU A 203 44.15 -45.73 33.42
C LEU A 203 43.02 -44.88 34.03
N ILE A 204 42.51 -45.29 35.19
CA ILE A 204 41.44 -44.59 35.91
C ILE A 204 41.97 -43.30 36.58
N GLY A 205 43.20 -43.33 37.10
CA GLY A 205 43.79 -42.22 37.85
C GLY A 205 43.25 -42.08 39.28
N GLY A 206 43.93 -41.29 40.12
CA GLY A 206 43.47 -40.95 41.47
C GLY A 206 43.67 -42.01 42.57
N ILE A 207 44.05 -43.24 42.21
CA ILE A 207 44.28 -44.35 43.16
C ILE A 207 45.77 -44.73 43.16
N ASP A 208 46.48 -44.46 44.26
CA ASP A 208 47.87 -44.90 44.44
C ASP A 208 47.93 -46.34 44.95
N MET A 209 48.62 -47.18 44.19
CA MET A 209 48.74 -48.61 44.40
C MET A 209 50.18 -49.07 44.54
N LYS A 210 51.14 -48.14 44.50
CA LYS A 210 52.56 -48.48 44.41
C LYS A 210 53.05 -49.24 45.64
N GLU A 211 52.69 -48.76 46.84
CA GLU A 211 53.03 -49.40 48.11
C GLU A 211 52.37 -50.80 48.24
N LEU A 212 51.12 -50.93 47.80
CA LEU A 212 50.41 -52.22 47.81
C LEU A 212 51.06 -53.22 46.84
N LEU A 213 51.45 -52.77 45.64
CA LEU A 213 52.14 -53.60 44.66
C LEU A 213 53.49 -54.06 45.20
N GLU A 214 54.31 -53.15 45.72
CA GLU A 214 55.62 -53.48 46.30
C GLU A 214 55.48 -54.46 47.48
N THR A 215 54.53 -54.21 48.38
CA THR A 215 54.26 -55.07 49.53
C THR A 215 53.80 -56.46 49.10
N THR A 216 52.87 -56.56 48.15
CA THR A 216 52.39 -57.87 47.66
C THR A 216 53.48 -58.64 46.89
N GLU A 217 54.40 -57.95 46.21
CA GLU A 217 55.50 -58.62 45.51
C GLU A 217 56.56 -59.19 46.46
N SER A 218 56.89 -58.47 47.55
CA SER A 218 57.94 -58.85 48.51
C SER A 218 57.43 -59.57 49.78
N ALA A 219 56.12 -59.74 49.95
CA ALA A 219 55.54 -60.27 51.18
C ALA A 219 55.90 -61.74 51.48
N GLN A 220 56.19 -62.01 52.75
CA GLN A 220 56.17 -63.36 53.33
C GLN A 220 54.74 -63.66 53.82
N TYR A 221 53.98 -64.41 53.02
CA TYR A 221 52.58 -64.72 53.29
C TYR A 221 52.36 -65.65 54.50
N THR A 222 53.42 -66.13 55.14
CA THR A 222 53.38 -66.85 56.43
C THR A 222 53.19 -65.93 57.65
N ASP A 223 53.53 -64.64 57.54
CA ASP A 223 53.46 -63.70 58.68
C ASP A 223 52.06 -63.10 58.82
N THR A 224 51.37 -63.43 59.92
CA THR A 224 50.03 -62.94 60.24
C THR A 224 49.91 -61.41 60.25
N ARG A 225 50.98 -60.67 60.53
CA ARG A 225 50.96 -59.19 60.49
C ARG A 225 50.91 -58.68 59.06
N VAL A 226 51.72 -59.25 58.18
CA VAL A 226 51.78 -58.93 56.74
C VAL A 226 50.46 -59.31 56.06
N GLN A 227 49.91 -60.49 56.41
CA GLN A 227 48.60 -60.94 55.94
C GLN A 227 47.48 -59.94 56.25
N LYS A 228 47.41 -59.46 57.51
CA LYS A 228 46.41 -58.46 57.93
C LYS A 228 46.58 -57.14 57.18
N TYR A 229 47.80 -56.64 57.07
CA TYR A 229 48.09 -55.40 56.36
C TYR A 229 47.67 -55.47 54.88
N ILE A 230 48.04 -56.55 54.16
CA ILE A 230 47.68 -56.72 52.74
C ILE A 230 46.16 -56.81 52.58
N LEU A 231 45.47 -57.56 53.45
CA LEU A 231 44.02 -57.68 53.41
C LEU A 231 43.33 -56.33 53.67
N GLU A 232 43.80 -55.56 54.64
CA GLU A 232 43.29 -54.21 54.94
C GLU A 232 43.52 -53.27 53.77
N ALA A 233 44.70 -53.32 53.13
CA ALA A 233 45.00 -52.52 51.96
C ALA A 233 44.10 -52.85 50.75
N PHE A 234 43.80 -54.14 50.49
CA PHE A 234 42.83 -54.51 49.45
C PHE A 234 41.40 -54.08 49.80
N ASN A 235 40.99 -54.14 51.07
CA ASN A 235 39.67 -53.62 51.48
C ASN A 235 39.59 -52.10 51.33
N ASN A 236 40.66 -51.38 51.65
CA ASN A 236 40.74 -49.93 51.43
C ASN A 236 40.70 -49.59 49.95
N LEU A 237 41.41 -50.35 49.11
CA LEU A 237 41.37 -50.21 47.66
C LEU A 237 39.96 -50.45 47.09
N ARG A 238 39.28 -51.51 47.56
CA ARG A 238 37.88 -51.78 47.20
C ARG A 238 36.99 -50.59 47.53
N LYS A 239 37.15 -50.03 48.73
CA LYS A 239 36.41 -48.86 49.18
C LYS A 239 36.70 -47.65 48.29
N GLN A 240 37.97 -47.39 47.96
CA GLN A 240 38.36 -46.30 47.06
C GLN A 240 37.69 -46.43 45.68
N PHE A 241 37.68 -47.63 45.08
CA PHE A 241 36.98 -47.83 43.80
C PHE A 241 35.46 -47.57 43.90
N ILE A 242 34.83 -48.00 44.99
CA ILE A 242 33.40 -47.74 45.23
C ILE A 242 33.14 -46.24 45.43
N ASP A 243 33.99 -45.56 46.21
CA ASP A 243 33.88 -44.12 46.48
C ASP A 243 34.07 -43.31 45.18
N HIS A 244 35.07 -43.65 44.35
CA HIS A 244 35.26 -43.06 43.02
C HIS A 244 34.08 -43.32 42.08
N LYS A 245 33.57 -44.57 42.02
CA LYS A 245 32.36 -44.90 41.25
C LYS A 245 31.17 -44.03 41.65
N ASN A 246 30.93 -43.88 42.95
CA ASN A 246 29.83 -43.07 43.46
C ASN A 246 30.02 -41.57 43.16
N SER A 247 31.26 -41.08 43.22
CA SER A 247 31.62 -39.72 42.85
C SER A 247 31.33 -39.45 41.36
N ASP A 248 31.74 -40.35 40.47
CA ASP A 248 31.52 -40.20 39.03
C ASP A 248 30.02 -40.31 38.67
N ILE A 249 29.26 -41.17 39.37
CA ILE A 249 27.79 -41.22 39.23
C ILE A 249 27.16 -39.88 39.64
N ALA A 250 27.60 -39.30 40.75
CA ALA A 250 27.08 -38.00 41.20
C ALA A 250 27.43 -36.88 40.21
N TYR A 251 28.66 -36.88 39.68
CA TYR A 251 29.09 -35.94 38.65
C TYR A 251 28.27 -36.08 37.36
N ASP A 252 28.05 -37.31 36.87
CA ASP A 252 27.25 -37.54 35.66
C ASP A 252 25.79 -37.10 35.85
N ALA A 253 25.22 -37.28 37.04
CA ALA A 253 23.89 -36.79 37.36
C ALA A 253 23.80 -35.25 37.33
N GLU A 254 24.84 -34.54 37.79
CA GLU A 254 24.93 -33.09 37.69
C GLU A 254 25.07 -32.62 36.23
N GLN A 255 25.93 -33.26 35.44
CA GLN A 255 26.09 -32.98 34.01
C GLN A 255 24.80 -33.25 33.22
N GLN A 256 24.07 -34.32 33.56
CA GLN A 256 22.77 -34.60 32.95
C GLN A 256 21.73 -33.52 33.26
N LYS A 257 21.74 -33.00 34.49
CA LYS A 257 20.85 -31.91 34.88
C LYS A 257 21.19 -30.62 34.12
N GLU A 258 22.46 -30.24 34.06
CA GLU A 258 22.91 -29.07 33.29
C GLU A 258 22.53 -29.17 31.81
N TYR A 259 22.66 -30.36 31.22
CA TYR A 259 22.22 -30.64 29.85
C TYR A 259 20.72 -30.41 29.65
N GLU A 260 19.86 -30.99 30.51
CA GLU A 260 18.41 -30.81 30.37
C GLU A 260 17.98 -29.36 30.62
N ASP A 261 18.63 -28.66 31.56
CA ASP A 261 18.37 -27.24 31.82
C ASP A 261 18.71 -26.38 30.59
N GLN A 262 19.87 -26.59 29.97
CA GLN A 262 20.27 -25.88 28.73
C GLN A 262 19.36 -26.22 27.55
N LYS A 263 18.99 -27.50 27.39
CA LYS A 263 18.04 -27.93 26.36
C LYS A 263 16.67 -27.27 26.53
N HIS A 264 16.16 -27.20 27.77
CA HIS A 264 14.92 -26.51 28.07
C HIS A 264 14.98 -25.02 27.73
N GLN A 265 16.11 -24.36 28.01
CA GLN A 265 16.32 -22.96 27.61
C GLN A 265 16.27 -22.81 26.09
N LEU A 266 17.01 -23.64 25.34
CA LEU A 266 17.06 -23.58 23.88
C LEU A 266 15.67 -23.83 23.25
N ASP A 267 14.90 -24.80 23.76
CA ASP A 267 13.54 -25.05 23.30
C ASP A 267 12.59 -23.88 23.62
N GLY A 268 12.79 -23.21 24.76
CA GLY A 268 12.06 -22.00 25.14
C GLY A 268 12.34 -20.82 24.19
N GLU A 269 13.62 -20.56 23.90
CA GLU A 269 14.05 -19.55 22.93
C GLU A 269 13.47 -19.82 21.54
N LEU A 270 13.48 -21.08 21.09
CA LEU A 270 12.89 -21.45 19.82
C LEU A 270 11.38 -21.16 19.76
N LEU A 271 10.66 -21.41 20.84
CA LEU A 271 9.22 -21.13 20.89
C LEU A 271 8.96 -19.63 20.72
N ILE A 272 9.79 -18.78 21.34
CA ILE A 272 9.75 -17.32 21.18
C ILE A 272 10.01 -16.95 19.72
N PHE A 273 11.08 -17.46 19.10
CA PHE A 273 11.38 -17.18 17.69
C PHE A 273 10.23 -17.59 16.76
N LYS A 274 9.61 -18.74 16.98
CA LYS A 274 8.45 -19.20 16.18
C LYS A 274 7.25 -18.27 16.32
N LYS A 275 6.99 -17.78 17.54
CA LYS A 275 5.92 -16.81 17.80
C LYS A 275 6.19 -15.49 17.07
N ASP A 276 7.41 -14.98 17.16
CA ASP A 276 7.81 -13.73 16.52
C ASP A 276 7.75 -13.84 14.98
N ILE A 277 8.16 -14.98 14.42
CA ILE A 277 8.01 -15.28 12.99
C ILE A 277 6.53 -15.25 12.58
N ALA A 278 5.66 -15.91 13.34
CA ALA A 278 4.22 -15.94 13.03
C ALA A 278 3.59 -14.54 13.08
N GLU A 279 3.97 -13.72 14.07
CA GLU A 279 3.52 -12.33 14.17
C GLU A 279 3.99 -11.48 12.98
N LEU A 280 5.27 -11.61 12.58
CA LEU A 280 5.80 -10.88 11.44
C LEU A 280 5.17 -11.32 10.10
N ILE A 281 4.90 -12.62 9.92
CA ILE A 281 4.17 -13.14 8.75
C ILE A 281 2.74 -12.57 8.71
N TYR A 282 2.06 -12.53 9.86
CA TYR A 282 0.74 -11.90 9.93
C TYR A 282 0.81 -10.42 9.57
N ASN A 283 1.74 -9.67 10.15
CA ASN A 283 1.93 -8.25 9.84
C ASN A 283 2.26 -7.99 8.37
N LEU A 284 3.04 -8.88 7.73
CA LEU A 284 3.33 -8.82 6.30
C LEU A 284 2.05 -8.98 5.48
N SER A 285 1.24 -9.99 5.79
CA SER A 285 -0.03 -10.23 5.09
C SER A 285 -1.01 -9.05 5.19
N VAL A 286 -1.10 -8.42 6.36
CA VAL A 286 -1.92 -7.21 6.58
C VAL A 286 -1.37 -6.03 5.77
N ALA A 287 -0.06 -5.85 5.72
CA ALA A 287 0.56 -4.80 4.92
C ALA A 287 0.33 -5.01 3.42
N GLU A 288 0.46 -6.24 2.92
CA GLU A 288 0.21 -6.59 1.52
C GLU A 288 -1.24 -6.32 1.10
N GLU A 289 -2.21 -6.67 1.95
CA GLU A 289 -3.62 -6.38 1.71
C GLU A 289 -3.90 -4.87 1.68
N LYS A 290 -3.30 -4.12 2.61
CA LYS A 290 -3.41 -2.66 2.62
C LYS A 290 -2.80 -2.02 1.36
N ILE A 291 -1.65 -2.52 0.90
CA ILE A 291 -1.04 -2.06 -0.36
C ILE A 291 -1.98 -2.32 -1.53
N ARG A 292 -2.63 -3.49 -1.58
CA ARG A 292 -3.59 -3.82 -2.64
C ARG A 292 -4.76 -2.84 -2.64
N GLN A 293 -5.36 -2.59 -1.48
CA GLN A 293 -6.47 -1.63 -1.35
C GLN A 293 -6.09 -0.23 -1.84
N ILE A 294 -4.93 0.27 -1.41
CA ILE A 294 -4.47 1.60 -1.83
C ILE A 294 -4.20 1.64 -3.35
N LYS A 295 -3.66 0.56 -3.94
CA LYS A 295 -3.46 0.48 -5.39
C LYS A 295 -4.77 0.48 -6.15
N ASP A 296 -5.78 -0.24 -5.67
CA ASP A 296 -7.12 -0.26 -6.27
C ASP A 296 -7.77 1.13 -6.18
N ASP A 297 -7.64 1.82 -5.04
CA ASP A 297 -8.13 3.19 -4.85
C ASP A 297 -7.44 4.19 -5.78
N ILE A 298 -6.11 4.10 -5.94
CA ILE A 298 -5.35 4.92 -6.89
C ILE A 298 -5.86 4.70 -8.31
N GLU A 299 -6.08 3.45 -8.71
CA GLU A 299 -6.57 3.12 -10.06
C GLU A 299 -8.00 3.63 -10.29
N SER A 300 -8.88 3.54 -9.29
CA SER A 300 -10.21 4.15 -9.35
C SER A 300 -10.12 5.67 -9.54
N ASN A 301 -9.28 6.34 -8.75
CA ASN A 301 -9.12 7.79 -8.84
C ASN A 301 -8.49 8.24 -10.18
N ARG A 302 -7.63 7.42 -10.79
CA ARG A 302 -7.11 7.69 -12.16
C ARG A 302 -8.23 7.68 -13.19
N LYS A 303 -9.17 6.73 -13.09
CA LYS A 303 -10.33 6.68 -13.98
C LYS A 303 -11.26 7.86 -13.76
N ASP A 304 -11.48 8.28 -12.52
CA ASP A 304 -12.26 9.47 -12.20
C ASP A 304 -11.58 10.73 -12.76
N GLN A 305 -10.26 10.84 -12.64
CA GLN A 305 -9.49 11.94 -13.23
C GLN A 305 -9.65 12.00 -14.76
N GLU A 306 -9.53 10.87 -15.46
CA GLU A 306 -9.75 10.79 -16.90
C GLU A 306 -11.18 11.17 -17.29
N PHE A 307 -12.17 10.74 -16.50
CA PHE A 307 -13.55 11.10 -16.70
C PHE A 307 -13.77 12.61 -16.55
N TYR A 308 -13.28 13.22 -15.46
CA TYR A 308 -13.39 14.66 -15.23
C TYR A 308 -12.69 15.48 -16.32
N GLN A 309 -11.53 15.03 -16.83
CA GLN A 309 -10.85 15.69 -17.93
C GLN A 309 -11.68 15.67 -19.22
N LYS A 310 -12.27 14.53 -19.58
CA LYS A 310 -13.14 14.42 -20.76
C LYS A 310 -14.40 15.28 -20.62
N GLU A 311 -15.03 15.25 -19.44
CA GLU A 311 -16.21 16.09 -19.16
C GLU A 311 -15.84 17.58 -19.25
N LYS A 312 -14.68 17.98 -18.72
CA LYS A 312 -14.18 19.36 -18.80
C LYS A 312 -13.97 19.80 -20.25
N GLU A 313 -13.40 18.96 -21.10
CA GLU A 313 -13.28 19.23 -22.53
C GLU A 313 -14.65 19.43 -23.18
N PHE A 314 -15.62 18.57 -22.88
CA PHE A 314 -16.99 18.70 -23.38
C PHE A 314 -17.66 20.01 -22.93
N ILE A 315 -17.56 20.37 -21.65
CA ILE A 315 -18.10 21.62 -21.08
C ILE A 315 -17.42 22.85 -21.71
N ASN A 316 -16.10 22.82 -21.91
CA ASN A 316 -15.37 23.89 -22.60
C ASN A 316 -15.83 24.08 -24.04
N ASN A 317 -16.03 22.98 -24.78
CA ASN A 317 -16.56 23.05 -26.14
C ASN A 317 -17.97 23.64 -26.17
N GLY A 318 -18.85 23.23 -25.24
CA GLY A 318 -20.19 23.80 -25.08
C GLY A 318 -20.16 25.30 -24.79
N ARG A 319 -19.28 25.75 -23.89
CA ARG A 319 -19.10 27.18 -23.58
C ARG A 319 -18.67 27.98 -24.82
N GLN A 320 -17.68 27.49 -25.57
CA GLN A 320 -17.21 28.16 -26.78
C GLN A 320 -18.29 28.27 -27.87
N ILE A 321 -19.16 27.26 -27.97
CA ILE A 321 -20.32 27.30 -28.87
C ILE A 321 -21.28 28.41 -28.43
N GLU A 322 -21.63 28.48 -27.14
CA GLU A 322 -22.51 29.51 -26.59
C GLU A 322 -21.94 30.94 -26.77
N GLU A 323 -20.64 31.14 -26.52
CA GLU A 323 -19.95 32.41 -26.75
C GLU A 323 -20.02 32.85 -28.23
N LYS A 324 -19.87 31.90 -29.17
CA LYS A 324 -20.03 32.16 -30.61
C LYS A 324 -21.48 32.52 -30.96
N TRP A 325 -22.46 31.81 -30.40
CA TRP A 325 -23.88 32.12 -30.60
C TRP A 325 -24.23 33.51 -30.07
N LYS A 326 -23.82 33.84 -28.85
CA LYS A 326 -23.96 35.18 -28.25
C LYS A 326 -23.40 36.25 -29.19
N SER A 327 -22.16 36.07 -29.66
CA SER A 327 -21.48 37.04 -30.53
C SER A 327 -22.22 37.24 -31.86
N LYS A 328 -22.67 36.14 -32.49
CA LYS A 328 -23.45 36.19 -33.74
C LYS A 328 -24.78 36.93 -33.55
N LEU A 329 -25.50 36.61 -32.49
CA LEU A 329 -26.80 37.18 -32.19
C LEU A 329 -26.70 38.68 -31.85
N ILE A 330 -25.68 39.10 -31.09
CA ILE A 330 -25.38 40.52 -30.84
C ILE A 330 -25.05 41.24 -32.16
N GLN A 331 -24.27 40.63 -33.05
CA GLN A 331 -23.96 41.19 -34.36
C GLN A 331 -25.23 41.38 -35.22
N GLU A 332 -26.13 40.38 -35.22
CA GLU A 332 -27.41 40.47 -35.92
C GLU A 332 -28.28 41.62 -35.39
N TYR A 333 -28.42 41.75 -34.06
CA TYR A 333 -29.13 42.87 -33.45
C TYR A 333 -28.48 44.23 -33.75
N ASN A 334 -27.15 44.33 -33.71
CA ASN A 334 -26.45 45.57 -34.08
C ASN A 334 -26.65 45.94 -35.56
N ASN A 335 -26.67 44.95 -36.46
CA ASN A 335 -26.98 45.17 -37.88
C ASN A 335 -28.44 45.65 -38.08
N GLN A 336 -29.38 45.10 -37.32
CA GLN A 336 -30.78 45.54 -37.33
C GLN A 336 -30.91 46.98 -36.83
N LEU A 337 -30.31 47.30 -35.67
CA LEU A 337 -30.29 48.66 -35.12
C LEU A 337 -29.69 49.67 -36.10
N LEU A 338 -28.55 49.34 -36.75
CA LEU A 338 -27.93 50.17 -37.77
C LEU A 338 -28.84 50.38 -38.99
N SER A 339 -29.62 49.36 -39.36
CA SER A 339 -30.57 49.43 -40.48
C SER A 339 -31.76 50.33 -40.14
N ILE A 340 -32.28 50.21 -38.91
CA ILE A 340 -33.34 51.09 -38.38
C ILE A 340 -32.84 52.54 -38.29
N GLU A 341 -31.62 52.75 -37.80
CA GLU A 341 -30.99 54.08 -37.72
C GLU A 341 -30.81 54.71 -39.10
N LYS A 342 -30.36 53.93 -40.11
CA LYS A 342 -30.30 54.40 -41.50
C LYS A 342 -31.68 54.77 -42.06
N ALA A 343 -32.72 54.00 -41.73
CA ALA A 343 -34.08 54.29 -42.13
C ALA A 343 -34.60 55.57 -41.47
N MET A 344 -34.37 55.75 -40.16
CA MET A 344 -34.70 56.98 -39.44
C MET A 344 -33.97 58.20 -40.04
N ASN A 345 -32.66 58.10 -40.27
CA ASN A 345 -31.87 59.18 -40.87
C ASN A 345 -32.37 59.58 -42.26
N LEU A 346 -32.83 58.62 -43.07
CA LEU A 346 -33.40 58.90 -44.39
C LEU A 346 -34.73 59.66 -44.29
N ILE A 347 -35.60 59.29 -43.34
CA ILE A 347 -36.87 59.98 -43.09
C ILE A 347 -36.64 61.38 -42.49
N SER A 348 -35.57 61.58 -41.71
CA SER A 348 -35.23 62.87 -41.11
C SER A 348 -34.50 63.85 -42.05
N GLN A 349 -34.14 63.45 -43.28
CA GLN A 349 -33.44 64.33 -44.23
C GLN A 349 -34.36 65.41 -44.82
N PRO A 350 -33.97 66.70 -44.84
CA PRO A 350 -34.78 67.79 -45.40
C PRO A 350 -35.21 67.57 -46.86
N ASP A 351 -34.33 67.00 -47.68
CA ASP A 351 -34.60 66.69 -49.09
C ASP A 351 -35.65 65.59 -49.30
N PHE A 352 -35.83 64.72 -48.30
CA PHE A 352 -36.85 63.66 -48.32
C PHE A 352 -38.25 64.28 -48.16
N TRP A 353 -38.40 65.25 -47.25
CA TRP A 353 -39.62 66.05 -47.09
C TRP A 353 -39.90 66.92 -48.32
N ALA A 354 -38.87 67.57 -48.88
CA ALA A 354 -39.01 68.42 -50.07
C ALA A 354 -39.43 67.66 -51.34
N ARG A 355 -38.97 66.41 -51.53
CA ARG A 355 -39.38 65.56 -52.66
C ARG A 355 -40.78 64.98 -52.49
N ASN A 356 -41.20 64.70 -51.26
CA ASN A 356 -42.56 64.24 -50.99
C ASN A 356 -43.58 65.35 -51.28
N ASP A 357 -43.23 66.60 -50.98
CA ASP A 357 -44.05 67.77 -51.32
C ASP A 357 -44.08 68.06 -52.84
N GLN A 358 -43.03 67.71 -53.60
CA GLN A 358 -43.06 67.79 -55.07
C GLN A 358 -43.94 66.71 -55.73
N ILE A 359 -44.09 65.54 -55.12
CA ILE A 359 -45.01 64.48 -55.62
C ILE A 359 -46.47 64.89 -55.38
N LYS A 360 -46.77 65.57 -54.26
CA LYS A 360 -48.10 66.17 -53.99
C LYS A 360 -48.50 67.27 -54.99
N LEU A 361 -47.53 67.89 -55.68
CA LEU A 361 -47.78 68.94 -56.68
C LEU A 361 -48.02 68.39 -58.10
N ASN A 362 -47.78 67.09 -58.34
CA ASN A 362 -47.95 66.44 -59.63
C ASN A 362 -49.12 65.43 -59.68
N TYR A 363 -50.00 65.43 -58.66
CA TYR A 363 -51.28 64.73 -58.65
C TYR A 363 -52.42 65.65 -58.24
#